data_AF-A0A3C0TSW0-F1
#
_entry.id   AF-A0A3C0TSW0-F1
#
_cell.length_a   1.000
_cell.length_b   1.000
_cell.length_c   1.000
_cell.angle_alpha   90.00
_cell.angle_beta   90.00
_cell.angle_gamma   90.00
#
_symmetry.space_group_name_H-M   'P 1'
#
loop_
_entity.id
_entity.type
_entity.pdbx_description
1 polymer ?
#
loop_
_entity_poly.entity_id
_entity_poly.type
_entity_poly.pdbx_seq_one_letter_code
_entity_poly.pdbx_strand_id
1 'polypeptide(L)'
;MPIPILMPALSPTMTEGRIARWHKKEGDAVAVGDVLLEVESDKATMEVEAVDEGVLGRVLVPDGTESVAVNAPIGLILSEGETADDLEGFDPATAETSASASLAAAAPAPDAEKSVAAAEQRPAAPTSAAAPEPDHDGPMTTKSVREALRDAMAEEMRRDESVFLMGEEVGAYEGAYKVSQGLLAEFGEKRIVDTPITEHGFAGLGAGAAFGGLRPIVEFMTFNFSMQAIDQIVNTAAKTRYMSGGQMGCPIVFRGPNGAAARVAAQHSQCYASWYAHVPGLKVVAPWSAADTKGLLKSAIRDPNPV
;
A
#
# COMPACT_ATOMS: atom_id res chain seq x y z
N MET A 1 24.88 8.61 34.51
CA MET A 1 25.65 7.45 34.05
C MET A 1 25.82 7.62 32.56
N PRO A 2 26.97 7.22 31.98
CA PRO A 2 27.18 7.31 30.54
C PRO A 2 26.06 6.62 29.77
N ILE A 3 25.56 7.27 28.72
CA ILE A 3 24.49 6.75 27.87
C ILE A 3 25.12 6.01 26.68
N PRO A 4 24.88 4.71 26.50
CA PRO A 4 25.44 3.97 25.38
C PRO A 4 24.70 4.30 24.08
N ILE A 5 25.47 4.71 23.07
CA ILE A 5 25.02 4.76 21.67
C ILE A 5 25.06 3.32 21.16
N LEU A 6 23.91 2.79 20.75
CA LEU A 6 23.80 1.43 20.24
C LEU A 6 23.77 1.41 18.71
N MET A 7 24.28 0.32 18.13
CA MET A 7 24.19 0.06 16.69
C MET A 7 22.72 -0.08 16.26
N PRO A 8 22.18 0.79 15.38
CA PRO A 8 20.78 0.75 15.01
C PRO A 8 20.48 -0.35 13.99
N ALA A 9 19.25 -0.88 14.02
CA ALA A 9 18.74 -1.77 12.98
C ALA A 9 18.20 -0.95 11.80
N LEU A 10 18.89 -0.98 10.65
CA LEU A 10 18.43 -0.29 9.43
C LEU A 10 17.41 -1.11 8.62
N SER A 11 17.21 -2.40 8.95
CA SER A 11 16.13 -3.22 8.42
C SER A 11 15.68 -4.30 9.41
N PRO A 12 14.44 -4.84 9.30
CA PRO A 12 13.95 -5.90 10.18
C PRO A 12 14.75 -7.21 10.13
N THR A 13 15.58 -7.39 9.10
CA THR A 13 16.41 -8.59 8.89
C THR A 13 17.90 -8.33 9.12
N MET A 14 18.29 -7.11 9.51
CA MET A 14 19.68 -6.74 9.73
C MET A 14 20.16 -7.28 11.08
N THR A 15 21.20 -8.11 11.07
CA THR A 15 21.86 -8.63 12.28
C THR A 15 23.15 -7.90 12.60
N GLU A 16 23.81 -7.34 11.59
CA GLU A 16 25.08 -6.61 11.69
C GLU A 16 25.16 -5.50 10.64
N GLY A 17 26.05 -4.53 10.85
CA GLY A 17 26.32 -3.46 9.89
C GLY A 17 27.75 -2.94 9.99
N ARG A 18 28.10 -2.03 9.09
CA ARG A 18 29.43 -1.41 9.03
C ARG A 18 29.35 0.04 9.48
N ILE A 19 30.27 0.47 10.33
CA ILE A 19 30.45 1.90 10.62
C ILE A 19 31.27 2.49 9.48
N ALA A 20 30.62 3.29 8.62
CA ALA A 20 31.29 3.91 7.49
C ALA A 20 32.18 5.07 7.97
N ARG A 21 31.62 5.97 8.78
CA ARG A 21 32.31 7.17 9.23
C ARG A 21 31.65 7.85 10.42
N TRP A 22 32.40 8.22 11.45
CA TRP A 22 31.99 9.12 12.52
C TRP A 22 32.10 10.59 12.08
N HIS A 23 31.05 11.36 12.34
CA HIS A 23 31.00 12.81 12.09
C HIS A 23 31.33 13.64 13.33
N LYS A 24 31.13 13.07 14.52
CA LYS A 24 31.50 13.65 15.82
C LYS A 24 32.72 12.95 16.40
N LYS A 25 33.56 13.68 17.12
CA LYS A 25 34.78 13.18 17.80
C LYS A 25 34.58 13.16 19.30
N GLU A 26 35.39 12.36 19.99
CA GLU A 26 35.44 12.37 21.45
C GLU A 26 35.71 13.79 21.98
N GLY A 27 34.87 14.24 22.90
CA GLY A 27 34.85 15.60 23.44
C GLY A 27 33.92 16.59 22.72
N ASP A 28 33.30 16.21 21.60
CA ASP A 28 32.35 17.09 20.91
C ASP A 28 31.00 17.14 21.63
N ALA A 29 30.38 18.33 21.63
CA ALA A 29 29.00 18.49 22.08
C ALA A 29 28.02 17.82 21.10
N VAL A 30 27.03 17.13 21.66
CA VAL A 30 25.97 16.41 20.96
C VAL A 30 24.62 16.98 21.40
N ALA A 31 23.83 17.44 20.43
CA ALA A 31 22.43 17.81 20.64
C ALA A 31 21.50 16.76 20.01
N VAL A 32 20.27 16.65 20.51
CA VAL A 32 19.25 15.76 19.91
C VAL A 32 19.03 16.14 18.44
N GLY A 33 19.13 15.15 17.56
CA GLY A 33 19.03 15.31 16.10
C GLY A 33 20.37 15.60 15.39
N ASP A 34 21.49 15.74 16.12
CA ASP A 34 22.81 15.85 15.49
C ASP A 34 23.20 14.52 14.82
N VAL A 35 23.74 14.59 13.60
CA VAL A 35 24.31 13.41 12.92
C VAL A 35 25.61 13.01 13.62
N LEU A 36 25.63 11.80 14.17
CA LEU A 36 26.76 11.24 14.92
C LEU A 36 27.72 10.46 14.01
N LEU A 37 27.18 9.57 13.18
CA LEU A 37 27.94 8.70 12.29
C LEU A 37 27.09 8.24 11.10
N GLU A 38 27.76 7.68 10.09
CA GLU A 38 27.17 6.95 8.97
C GLU A 38 27.34 5.46 9.16
N VAL A 39 26.24 4.72 8.99
CA VAL A 39 26.22 3.27 9.00
C VAL A 39 25.86 2.75 7.61
N GLU A 40 26.63 1.79 7.14
CA GLU A 40 26.44 1.11 5.86
C GLU A 40 25.92 -0.30 6.09
N SER A 41 24.87 -0.64 5.33
CA SER A 41 24.33 -2.00 5.20
C SER A 41 24.46 -2.48 3.75
N ASP A 42 24.09 -3.73 3.49
CA ASP A 42 24.00 -4.29 2.14
C ASP A 42 22.97 -3.57 1.24
N LYS A 43 22.00 -2.84 1.83
CA LYS A 43 20.91 -2.18 1.10
C LYS A 43 21.08 -0.68 0.98
N ALA A 44 21.66 -0.02 1.98
CA ALA A 44 21.70 1.44 2.08
C ALA A 44 22.76 1.91 3.06
N THR A 45 23.24 3.13 2.83
CA THR A 45 23.99 3.94 3.80
C THR A 45 23.02 4.93 4.44
N MET A 46 23.03 5.02 5.77
CA MET A 46 22.15 5.91 6.53
C MET A 46 22.93 6.67 7.60
N GLU A 47 22.52 7.91 7.83
CA GLU A 47 23.03 8.76 8.90
C GLU A 47 22.32 8.41 10.21
N VAL A 48 23.10 8.24 11.28
CA VAL A 48 22.61 7.96 12.63
C VAL A 48 22.58 9.28 13.40
N GLU A 49 21.39 9.69 13.80
CA GLU A 49 21.15 10.90 14.57
C GLU A 49 21.18 10.61 16.09
N ALA A 50 21.61 11.60 16.87
CA ALA A 50 21.63 11.53 18.32
C ALA A 50 20.20 11.60 18.90
N VAL A 51 19.87 10.64 19.77
CA VAL A 51 18.60 10.62 20.52
C VAL A 51 18.73 11.39 21.84
N ASP A 52 19.93 11.43 22.40
CA ASP A 52 20.25 12.06 23.68
C ASP A 52 21.24 13.22 23.49
N GLU A 53 21.21 14.18 24.42
CA GLU A 53 22.13 15.31 24.46
C GLU A 53 23.28 15.09 25.47
N GLY A 54 24.43 15.68 25.20
CA GLY A 54 25.60 15.59 26.09
C GLY A 54 26.92 15.84 25.36
N VAL A 55 27.98 15.20 25.83
CA VAL A 55 29.30 15.21 25.19
C VAL A 55 29.65 13.79 24.75
N LEU A 56 30.12 13.61 23.51
CA LEU A 56 30.59 12.29 23.06
C LEU A 56 31.84 11.91 23.88
N GLY A 57 31.68 11.04 24.87
CA GLY A 57 32.71 10.70 25.84
C GLY A 57 33.76 9.76 25.28
N ARG A 58 33.32 8.68 24.60
CA ARG A 58 34.23 7.68 24.03
C ARG A 58 33.61 6.97 22.83
N VAL A 59 34.41 6.75 21.79
CA VAL A 59 34.08 5.89 20.65
C VAL A 59 34.57 4.47 20.96
N LEU A 60 33.66 3.51 21.01
CA LEU A 60 33.98 2.11 21.30
C LEU A 60 34.30 1.33 20.02
N VAL A 61 33.67 1.70 18.91
CA VAL A 61 33.86 1.06 17.60
C VAL A 61 34.29 2.11 16.57
N PRO A 62 35.53 2.02 16.05
CA PRO A 62 36.08 3.04 15.15
C PRO A 62 35.54 2.93 13.72
N ASP A 63 35.81 3.97 12.92
CA ASP A 63 35.54 4.04 11.48
C ASP A 63 36.04 2.80 10.73
N GLY A 64 35.25 2.33 9.78
CA GLY A 64 35.58 1.21 8.90
C GLY A 64 35.45 -0.16 9.55
N THR A 65 34.96 -0.26 10.79
CA THR A 65 34.69 -1.56 11.42
C THR A 65 33.50 -2.23 10.74
N GLU A 66 33.73 -3.44 10.23
CA GLU A 66 32.73 -4.29 9.60
C GLU A 66 32.10 -5.25 10.62
N SER A 67 30.90 -5.75 10.31
CA SER A 67 30.21 -6.79 11.10
C SER A 67 29.90 -6.40 12.56
N VAL A 68 29.50 -5.15 12.80
CA VAL A 68 29.07 -4.66 14.12
C VAL A 68 27.64 -5.13 14.36
N ALA A 69 27.42 -5.94 15.40
CA ALA A 69 26.10 -6.48 15.73
C ALA A 69 25.09 -5.39 16.10
N VAL A 70 23.85 -5.54 15.65
CA VAL A 70 22.74 -4.66 16.03
C VAL A 70 22.55 -4.69 17.55
N ASN A 71 22.27 -3.52 18.14
CA ASN A 71 22.22 -3.26 19.58
C ASN A 71 23.57 -3.37 20.33
N ALA A 72 24.70 -3.57 19.63
CA ALA A 72 26.00 -3.48 20.26
C ALA A 72 26.33 -2.01 20.62
N PRO A 73 26.94 -1.74 21.79
CA PRO A 73 27.43 -0.42 22.14
C PRO A 73 28.55 0.04 21.19
N ILE A 74 28.34 1.15 20.49
CA ILE A 74 29.29 1.74 19.53
C ILE A 74 29.98 3.01 20.06
N GLY A 75 29.39 3.68 21.04
CA GLY A 75 29.95 4.86 21.70
C GLY A 75 29.25 5.18 23.01
N LEU A 76 29.77 6.16 23.76
CA LEU A 76 29.26 6.60 25.05
C LEU A 76 29.07 8.12 25.06
N ILE A 77 27.92 8.60 25.50
CA ILE A 77 27.63 10.01 25.75
C ILE A 77 27.70 10.29 27.26
N LEU A 78 28.39 11.36 27.64
CA LEU A 78 28.45 11.87 29.02
C LEU A 78 27.37 12.95 29.20
N SER A 79 26.60 12.87 30.28
CA SER A 79 25.58 13.86 30.64
C SER A 79 26.19 15.05 31.40
N GLU A 80 25.39 16.13 31.58
CA GLU A 80 25.83 17.34 32.26
C GLU A 80 26.29 17.06 33.71
N GLY A 81 27.59 17.22 33.97
CA GLY A 81 28.22 17.03 35.28
C GLY A 81 29.15 15.82 35.43
N GLU A 82 29.33 15.01 34.40
CA GLU A 82 30.18 13.80 34.40
C GLU A 82 31.57 14.05 33.80
N THR A 83 32.61 13.38 34.30
CA THR A 83 34.00 13.51 33.81
C THR A 83 34.50 12.22 33.17
N ALA A 84 35.62 12.28 32.45
CA ALA A 84 36.22 11.12 31.79
C ALA A 84 36.53 9.94 32.75
N ASP A 85 36.63 10.21 34.06
CA ASP A 85 36.84 9.19 35.11
C ASP A 85 35.62 8.28 35.27
N ASP A 86 34.41 8.74 34.93
CA ASP A 86 33.17 7.96 34.99
C ASP A 86 33.09 6.88 33.88
N LEU A 87 34.02 6.92 32.91
CA LEU A 87 34.15 5.92 31.84
C LEU A 87 35.00 4.71 32.25
N GLU A 88 35.86 4.82 33.27
CA GLU A 88 36.86 3.78 33.60
C GLU A 88 36.26 2.55 34.33
N GLY A 89 35.00 2.63 34.76
CA GLY A 89 34.28 1.55 35.46
C GLY A 89 32.96 1.11 34.82
N PHE A 90 32.61 1.65 33.65
CA PHE A 90 31.33 1.37 32.99
C PHE A 90 31.43 0.09 32.13
N ASP A 91 30.72 -0.97 32.54
CA ASP A 91 30.49 -2.13 31.68
C ASP A 91 29.21 -1.89 30.87
N PRO A 92 29.32 -1.59 29.57
CA PRO A 92 28.18 -1.26 28.73
C PRO A 92 27.20 -2.44 28.54
N ALA A 93 27.55 -3.65 28.99
CA ALA A 93 26.64 -4.80 29.03
C ALA A 93 25.67 -4.78 30.23
N THR A 94 25.88 -3.93 31.24
CA THR A 94 25.12 -3.94 32.51
C THR A 94 24.26 -2.70 32.77
N ALA A 95 24.23 -1.75 31.84
CA ALA A 95 23.47 -0.51 32.01
C ALA A 95 21.95 -0.73 31.80
N GLU A 96 21.18 -0.64 32.89
CA GLU A 96 19.71 -0.62 32.84
C GLU A 96 19.21 0.69 32.21
N THR A 97 18.45 0.58 31.12
CA THR A 97 17.84 1.72 30.42
C THR A 97 16.44 1.99 30.97
N SER A 98 16.17 3.24 31.38
CA SER A 98 14.82 3.73 31.67
C SER A 98 14.04 3.99 30.38
N ALA A 99 12.76 3.59 30.37
CA ALA A 99 11.97 3.27 29.18
C ALA A 99 11.33 4.45 28.42
N SER A 100 11.02 4.22 27.13
CA SER A 100 9.62 4.21 26.65
C SER A 100 9.46 3.39 25.37
N ALA A 101 8.45 2.52 25.39
CA ALA A 101 8.07 1.60 24.35
C ALA A 101 7.43 2.28 23.12
N SER A 102 7.82 1.83 21.93
CA SER A 102 6.89 1.33 20.92
C SER A 102 7.65 0.54 19.85
N LEU A 103 7.14 -0.67 19.55
CA LEU A 103 7.54 -1.60 18.48
C LEU A 103 8.81 -2.45 18.69
N ALA A 104 8.78 -3.37 19.65
CA ALA A 104 9.50 -4.65 19.51
C ALA A 104 8.96 -5.70 20.49
N ALA A 105 7.83 -6.32 20.16
CA ALA A 105 7.46 -7.61 20.73
C ALA A 105 7.64 -8.67 19.63
N ALA A 106 8.84 -9.21 19.50
CA ALA A 106 9.13 -10.35 18.64
C ALA A 106 9.12 -11.63 19.50
N ALA A 107 8.22 -12.55 19.14
CA ALA A 107 8.20 -13.92 19.63
C ALA A 107 9.51 -14.66 19.23
N PRO A 108 9.93 -15.71 19.97
CA PRO A 108 11.18 -16.41 19.66
C PRO A 108 11.13 -17.07 18.28
N ALA A 109 12.16 -16.82 17.48
CA ALA A 109 12.35 -17.43 16.17
C ALA A 109 12.69 -18.93 16.31
N PRO A 110 12.14 -19.81 15.46
CA PRO A 110 12.57 -21.20 15.40
C PRO A 110 13.92 -21.34 14.68
N ASP A 111 14.71 -22.33 15.10
CA ASP A 111 16.08 -22.64 14.64
C ASP A 111 16.29 -22.53 13.12
N ALA A 112 17.29 -21.73 12.74
CA ALA A 112 17.68 -21.41 11.38
C ALA A 112 18.33 -22.58 10.59
N GLU A 113 18.60 -23.73 11.22
CA GLU A 113 19.24 -24.86 10.53
C GLU A 113 18.28 -25.74 9.73
N LYS A 114 16.95 -25.57 9.86
CA LYS A 114 15.96 -26.26 9.00
C LYS A 114 15.48 -25.44 7.80
N SER A 115 15.93 -24.19 7.64
CA SER A 115 15.38 -23.26 6.66
C SER A 115 16.00 -23.33 5.25
N VAL A 116 17.12 -24.02 5.06
CA VAL A 116 17.75 -24.16 3.73
C VAL A 116 17.12 -25.25 2.85
N ALA A 117 16.22 -26.08 3.39
CA ALA A 117 15.46 -27.07 2.61
C ALA A 117 14.12 -26.53 2.06
N ALA A 118 13.69 -25.32 2.43
CA ALA A 118 12.39 -24.75 2.04
C ALA A 118 12.48 -23.75 0.86
N ALA A 119 13.68 -23.45 0.37
CA ALA A 119 13.90 -22.48 -0.71
C ALA A 119 13.57 -23.01 -2.12
N GLU A 120 13.13 -24.27 -2.27
CA GLU A 120 12.79 -24.87 -3.57
C GLU A 120 11.30 -24.80 -3.94
N GLN A 121 10.43 -24.22 -3.11
CA GLN A 121 9.02 -24.08 -3.45
C GLN A 121 8.59 -22.61 -3.49
N ARG A 122 8.94 -21.94 -4.59
CA ARG A 122 8.05 -20.89 -5.11
C ARG A 122 6.66 -21.52 -5.23
N PRO A 123 5.60 -20.98 -4.59
CA PRO A 123 4.26 -21.41 -4.93
C PRO A 123 4.11 -21.21 -6.44
N ALA A 124 3.83 -22.30 -7.14
CA ALA A 124 3.55 -22.24 -8.56
C ALA A 124 2.52 -21.13 -8.78
N ALA A 125 2.77 -20.23 -9.73
CA ALA A 125 1.77 -19.26 -10.15
C ALA A 125 0.46 -20.04 -10.36
N PRO A 126 -0.67 -19.62 -9.77
CA PRO A 126 -1.91 -20.37 -9.87
C PRO A 126 -2.21 -20.55 -11.36
N THR A 127 -2.02 -21.77 -11.85
CA THR A 127 -2.37 -22.16 -13.20
C THR A 127 -3.87 -22.41 -13.19
N SER A 128 -4.65 -21.35 -12.99
CA SER A 128 -6.05 -21.35 -13.37
C SER A 128 -6.09 -21.05 -14.86
N ALA A 129 -5.62 -22.00 -15.67
CA ALA A 129 -6.08 -22.08 -17.04
C ALA A 129 -7.54 -22.53 -16.93
N ALA A 130 -8.45 -21.55 -16.78
CA ALA A 130 -9.86 -21.80 -16.96
C ALA A 130 -10.03 -22.49 -18.31
N ALA A 131 -10.78 -23.59 -18.35
CA ALA A 131 -11.10 -24.23 -19.62
C ALA A 131 -11.69 -23.17 -20.56
N PRO A 132 -11.33 -23.19 -21.86
CA PRO A 132 -11.90 -22.24 -22.82
C PRO A 132 -13.42 -22.30 -22.72
N GLU A 133 -14.04 -21.13 -22.52
CA GLU A 133 -15.49 -21.06 -22.49
C GLU A 133 -16.03 -21.56 -23.84
N PRO A 134 -17.08 -22.40 -23.84
CA PRO A 134 -17.68 -22.86 -25.08
C PRO A 134 -18.22 -21.67 -25.86
N ASP A 135 -18.03 -21.68 -27.19
CA ASP A 135 -18.58 -20.66 -28.06
C ASP A 135 -20.10 -20.59 -27.90
N HIS A 136 -20.64 -19.38 -27.76
CA HIS A 136 -22.08 -19.17 -27.69
C HIS A 136 -22.71 -19.33 -29.08
N ASP A 137 -23.58 -20.33 -29.24
CA ASP A 137 -24.31 -20.64 -30.48
C ASP A 137 -25.78 -20.17 -30.45
N GLY A 138 -26.17 -19.47 -29.40
CA GLY A 138 -27.53 -18.95 -29.20
C GLY A 138 -27.82 -17.64 -29.93
N PRO A 139 -29.09 -17.18 -29.89
CA PRO A 139 -29.50 -15.92 -30.51
C PRO A 139 -28.87 -14.72 -29.80
N MET A 140 -28.23 -13.84 -30.57
CA MET A 140 -27.60 -12.60 -30.08
C MET A 140 -28.49 -11.38 -30.30
N THR A 141 -28.37 -10.38 -29.42
CA THR A 141 -29.06 -9.09 -29.55
C THR A 141 -28.05 -7.97 -29.70
N THR A 142 -28.25 -7.09 -30.68
CA THR A 142 -27.43 -5.90 -30.88
C THR A 142 -27.64 -4.89 -29.75
N LYS A 143 -26.56 -4.49 -29.09
CA LYS A 143 -26.54 -3.47 -28.04
C LYS A 143 -25.32 -2.58 -28.18
N SER A 144 -25.46 -1.32 -27.77
CA SER A 144 -24.32 -0.46 -27.52
C SER A 144 -23.57 -0.88 -26.26
N VAL A 145 -22.28 -0.52 -26.16
CA VAL A 145 -21.48 -0.71 -24.94
C VAL A 145 -22.12 -0.01 -23.73
N ARG A 146 -22.72 1.16 -23.96
CA ARG A 146 -23.48 1.91 -22.94
C ARG A 146 -24.61 1.07 -22.35
N GLU A 147 -25.46 0.50 -23.20
CA GLU A 147 -26.59 -0.34 -22.76
C GLU A 147 -26.10 -1.62 -22.09
N ALA A 148 -25.04 -2.23 -22.60
CA ALA A 148 -24.43 -3.41 -22.01
C ALA A 148 -23.92 -3.16 -20.57
N LEU A 149 -23.23 -2.04 -20.34
CA LEU A 149 -22.77 -1.63 -19.00
C LEU A 149 -23.94 -1.35 -18.06
N ARG A 150 -24.95 -0.60 -18.53
CA ARG A 150 -26.16 -0.31 -17.74
C ARG A 150 -26.85 -1.59 -17.31
N ASP A 151 -27.08 -2.49 -18.26
CA ASP A 151 -27.78 -3.75 -18.01
C ASP A 151 -26.96 -4.67 -17.09
N ALA A 152 -25.63 -4.69 -17.21
CA ALA A 152 -24.75 -5.39 -16.27
C ALA A 152 -24.95 -4.89 -14.83
N MET A 153 -24.89 -3.58 -14.62
CA MET A 153 -25.09 -2.99 -13.29
C MET A 153 -26.50 -3.27 -12.76
N ALA A 154 -27.54 -3.03 -13.56
CA ALA A 154 -28.91 -3.26 -13.15
C ALA A 154 -29.17 -4.73 -12.76
N GLU A 155 -28.65 -5.69 -13.53
CA GLU A 155 -28.79 -7.11 -13.23
C GLU A 155 -28.08 -7.50 -11.93
N GLU A 156 -26.87 -6.98 -11.66
CA GLU A 156 -26.17 -7.27 -10.41
C GLU A 156 -26.80 -6.54 -9.22
N MET A 157 -27.32 -5.33 -9.40
CA MET A 157 -28.02 -4.59 -8.35
C MET A 157 -29.36 -5.22 -7.95
N ARG A 158 -30.08 -5.85 -8.89
CA ARG A 158 -31.26 -6.67 -8.60
C ARG A 158 -30.90 -7.97 -7.89
N ARG A 159 -29.74 -8.54 -8.23
CA ARG A 159 -29.26 -9.80 -7.67
C ARG A 159 -28.77 -9.63 -6.22
N ASP A 160 -28.11 -8.52 -5.93
CA ASP A 160 -27.42 -8.30 -4.68
C ASP A 160 -27.68 -6.88 -4.16
N GLU A 161 -28.32 -6.81 -3.00
CA GLU A 161 -28.67 -5.54 -2.34
C GLU A 161 -27.44 -4.75 -1.86
N SER A 162 -26.29 -5.41 -1.72
CA SER A 162 -25.04 -4.78 -1.30
C SER A 162 -24.34 -4.00 -2.43
N VAL A 163 -24.73 -4.20 -3.69
CA VAL A 163 -24.11 -3.54 -4.85
C VAL A 163 -24.68 -2.14 -5.04
N PHE A 164 -23.89 -1.09 -5.10
CA PHE A 164 -24.41 0.25 -5.38
C PHE A 164 -23.46 1.03 -6.28
N LEU A 165 -24.00 2.00 -7.02
CA LEU A 165 -23.22 2.91 -7.85
C LEU A 165 -23.02 4.22 -7.11
N MET A 166 -21.79 4.71 -7.07
CA MET A 166 -21.47 6.04 -6.59
C MET A 166 -20.48 6.73 -7.53
N GLY A 167 -20.61 8.03 -7.67
CA GLY A 167 -19.72 8.82 -8.51
C GLY A 167 -20.32 10.17 -8.85
N GLU A 168 -19.60 10.92 -9.67
CA GLU A 168 -20.04 12.23 -10.12
C GLU A 168 -21.13 12.06 -11.17
N GLU A 169 -22.27 12.73 -10.95
CA GLU A 169 -23.35 12.84 -11.95
C GLU A 169 -23.98 11.50 -12.36
N VAL A 170 -23.75 10.42 -11.62
CA VAL A 170 -24.26 9.07 -11.91
C VAL A 170 -25.77 8.95 -11.65
N GLY A 171 -26.34 9.78 -10.79
CA GLY A 171 -27.73 9.78 -10.40
C GLY A 171 -28.58 10.69 -11.29
N ALA A 172 -28.76 11.94 -10.87
CA ALA A 172 -29.71 12.87 -11.49
C ALA A 172 -29.38 13.18 -12.96
N TYR A 173 -28.09 13.21 -13.32
CA TYR A 173 -27.63 13.40 -14.69
C TYR A 173 -27.44 12.08 -15.46
N GLU A 174 -27.71 10.93 -14.83
CA GLU A 174 -27.67 9.61 -15.46
C GLU A 174 -26.30 9.21 -16.05
N GLY A 175 -25.23 9.82 -15.55
CA GLY A 175 -23.85 9.63 -15.98
C GLY A 175 -23.50 10.43 -17.24
N ALA A 176 -22.25 10.89 -17.32
CA ALA A 176 -21.74 11.69 -18.44
C ALA A 176 -21.94 11.02 -19.81
N TYR A 177 -21.81 9.69 -19.84
CA TYR A 177 -22.01 8.86 -21.04
C TYR A 177 -23.33 8.11 -21.04
N LYS A 178 -24.29 8.47 -20.19
CA LYS A 178 -25.62 7.83 -20.08
C LYS A 178 -25.58 6.34 -19.77
N VAL A 179 -24.57 5.91 -19.01
CA VAL A 179 -24.39 4.49 -18.64
C VAL A 179 -25.25 4.11 -17.42
N SER A 180 -25.63 5.06 -16.58
CA SER A 180 -26.54 4.83 -15.44
C SER A 180 -27.98 5.30 -15.70
N GLN A 181 -28.33 5.47 -16.98
CA GLN A 181 -29.68 5.90 -17.40
C GLN A 181 -30.78 5.02 -16.81
N GLY A 182 -31.77 5.66 -16.18
CA GLY A 182 -32.92 5.02 -15.54
C GLY A 182 -32.61 4.30 -14.21
N LEU A 183 -31.35 4.15 -13.81
CA LEU A 183 -31.01 3.38 -12.61
C LEU A 183 -31.45 4.08 -11.33
N LEU A 184 -31.39 5.41 -11.27
CA LEU A 184 -31.86 6.16 -10.10
C LEU A 184 -33.37 5.96 -9.87
N ALA A 185 -34.16 6.00 -10.95
CA ALA A 185 -35.59 5.76 -10.88
C ALA A 185 -35.92 4.32 -10.45
N GLU A 186 -35.09 3.35 -10.84
CA GLU A 186 -35.28 1.94 -10.49
C GLU A 186 -34.86 1.61 -9.05
N PHE A 187 -33.67 2.04 -8.62
CA PHE A 187 -33.05 1.60 -7.36
C PHE A 187 -33.06 2.65 -6.24
N GLY A 188 -33.34 3.92 -6.57
CA GLY A 188 -33.39 5.02 -5.61
C GLY A 188 -32.03 5.55 -5.15
N GLU A 189 -32.08 6.66 -4.40
CA GLU A 189 -30.91 7.45 -3.98
C GLU A 189 -29.95 6.73 -3.03
N LYS A 190 -30.39 5.64 -2.39
CA LYS A 190 -29.51 4.82 -1.54
C LYS A 190 -28.59 3.89 -2.33
N ARG A 191 -28.92 3.64 -3.60
CA ARG A 191 -28.25 2.66 -4.45
C ARG A 191 -27.59 3.28 -5.67
N ILE A 192 -28.03 4.49 -6.06
CA ILE A 192 -27.39 5.35 -7.06
C ILE A 192 -27.10 6.68 -6.38
N VAL A 193 -25.83 6.92 -6.06
CA VAL A 193 -25.39 8.00 -5.17
C VAL A 193 -24.55 9.00 -5.94
N ASP A 194 -25.08 10.20 -6.14
CA ASP A 194 -24.28 11.34 -6.63
C ASP A 194 -23.30 11.80 -5.55
N THR A 195 -22.05 12.05 -5.95
CA THR A 195 -20.99 12.49 -5.05
C THR A 195 -20.51 13.90 -5.38
N PRO A 196 -19.93 14.64 -4.42
CA PRO A 196 -19.17 15.84 -4.73
C PRO A 196 -18.00 15.54 -5.68
N ILE A 197 -17.51 16.56 -6.38
CA ILE A 197 -16.33 16.50 -7.28
C ILE A 197 -15.07 16.39 -6.42
N THR A 198 -14.82 15.18 -5.91
CA THR A 198 -13.65 14.81 -5.11
C THR A 198 -13.39 13.31 -5.22
N GLU A 199 -12.59 12.94 -6.21
CA GLU A 199 -12.26 11.55 -6.52
C GLU A 199 -11.64 10.83 -5.32
N HIS A 200 -10.73 11.52 -4.61
CA HIS A 200 -10.16 10.97 -3.38
C HIS A 200 -11.24 10.66 -2.33
N GLY A 201 -12.17 11.59 -2.11
CA GLY A 201 -13.21 11.44 -1.09
C GLY A 201 -14.17 10.30 -1.41
N PHE A 202 -14.74 10.27 -2.62
CA PHE A 202 -15.70 9.23 -2.96
C PHE A 202 -15.07 7.86 -3.17
N ALA A 203 -13.82 7.79 -3.65
CA ALA A 203 -13.10 6.51 -3.72
C ALA A 203 -12.77 5.97 -2.32
N GLY A 204 -12.42 6.83 -1.36
CA GLY A 204 -12.19 6.43 0.04
C GLY A 204 -13.46 5.96 0.73
N LEU A 205 -14.59 6.66 0.50
CA LEU A 205 -15.91 6.20 0.95
C LEU A 205 -16.29 4.85 0.34
N GLY A 206 -16.01 4.66 -0.96
CA GLY A 206 -16.18 3.37 -1.63
C GLY A 206 -15.33 2.27 -0.97
N ALA A 207 -14.04 2.49 -0.77
CA ALA A 207 -13.17 1.51 -0.12
C ALA A 207 -13.65 1.17 1.30
N GLY A 208 -14.02 2.18 2.10
CA GLY A 208 -14.60 1.99 3.42
C GLY A 208 -15.91 1.21 3.41
N ALA A 209 -16.80 1.48 2.45
CA ALA A 209 -18.04 0.72 2.25
C ALA A 209 -17.76 -0.74 1.88
N ALA A 210 -16.74 -0.99 1.05
CA ALA A 210 -16.30 -2.34 0.69
C ALA A 210 -15.77 -3.11 1.92
N PHE A 211 -15.01 -2.44 2.81
CA PHE A 211 -14.59 -3.03 4.08
C PHE A 211 -15.78 -3.33 5.01
N GLY A 212 -16.81 -2.50 4.95
CA GLY A 212 -18.08 -2.70 5.65
C GLY A 212 -18.97 -3.81 5.07
N GLY A 213 -18.53 -4.50 4.01
CA GLY A 213 -19.25 -5.62 3.40
C GLY A 213 -20.18 -5.24 2.24
N LEU A 214 -20.16 -3.99 1.78
CA LEU A 214 -20.86 -3.58 0.57
C LEU A 214 -20.02 -3.85 -0.69
N ARG A 215 -20.62 -3.69 -1.86
CA ARG A 215 -20.00 -3.92 -3.17
C ARG A 215 -20.10 -2.67 -4.06
N PRO A 216 -19.37 -1.60 -3.73
CA PRO A 216 -19.44 -0.35 -4.46
C PRO A 216 -18.90 -0.48 -5.89
N ILE A 217 -19.62 0.16 -6.81
CA ILE A 217 -19.16 0.51 -8.14
C ILE A 217 -18.87 2.00 -8.09
N VAL A 218 -17.60 2.36 -8.13
CA VAL A 218 -17.12 3.74 -8.14
C VAL A 218 -16.91 4.17 -9.59
N GLU A 219 -17.70 5.13 -10.07
CA GLU A 219 -17.58 5.68 -11.42
C GLU A 219 -16.90 7.06 -11.41
N PHE A 220 -15.82 7.17 -12.18
CA PHE A 220 -15.18 8.43 -12.52
C PHE A 220 -15.76 8.95 -13.84
N MET A 221 -15.98 10.26 -13.95
CA MET A 221 -16.43 10.90 -15.20
C MET A 221 -15.53 10.53 -16.39
N THR A 222 -14.21 10.57 -16.15
CA THR A 222 -13.18 9.95 -16.98
C THR A 222 -12.20 9.23 -16.09
N PHE A 223 -11.72 8.07 -16.53
CA PHE A 223 -10.73 7.31 -15.75
C PHE A 223 -9.39 8.05 -15.63
N ASN A 224 -9.17 9.13 -16.41
CA ASN A 224 -8.01 10.00 -16.25
C ASN A 224 -7.99 10.66 -14.86
N PHE A 225 -9.17 10.94 -14.28
CA PHE A 225 -9.29 11.55 -12.95
C PHE A 225 -9.14 10.54 -11.81
N SER A 226 -9.03 9.24 -12.10
CA SER A 226 -8.63 8.24 -11.10
C SER A 226 -7.29 8.57 -10.42
N MET A 227 -6.42 9.35 -11.08
CA MET A 227 -5.18 9.84 -10.46
C MET A 227 -5.42 10.72 -9.22
N GLN A 228 -6.54 11.42 -9.11
CA GLN A 228 -6.90 12.16 -7.90
C GLN A 228 -7.28 11.21 -6.75
N ALA A 229 -7.72 10.00 -7.07
CA ALA A 229 -8.06 8.92 -6.12
C ALA A 229 -6.93 7.88 -5.93
N ILE A 230 -5.73 8.14 -6.45
CA ILE A 230 -4.69 7.11 -6.61
C ILE A 230 -4.32 6.41 -5.30
N ASP A 231 -4.29 7.15 -4.19
CA ASP A 231 -3.97 6.60 -2.88
C ASP A 231 -5.04 5.60 -2.39
N GLN A 232 -6.32 5.90 -2.64
CA GLN A 232 -7.44 5.01 -2.29
C GLN A 232 -7.46 3.76 -3.18
N ILE A 233 -7.12 3.90 -4.45
CA ILE A 233 -7.05 2.76 -5.39
C ILE A 233 -5.83 1.88 -5.06
N VAL A 234 -4.64 2.49 -4.95
CA VAL A 234 -3.36 1.78 -4.88
C VAL A 234 -3.01 1.36 -3.47
N ASN A 235 -3.00 2.28 -2.50
CA ASN A 235 -2.50 2.00 -1.16
C ASN A 235 -3.59 1.41 -0.25
N THR A 236 -4.84 1.82 -0.47
CA THR A 236 -5.98 1.30 0.31
C THR A 236 -6.53 0.03 -0.34
N ALA A 237 -7.25 0.13 -1.45
CA ALA A 237 -7.99 -1.00 -2.02
C ALA A 237 -7.07 -2.17 -2.42
N ALA A 238 -6.02 -1.90 -3.22
CA ALA A 238 -5.15 -2.96 -3.73
C ALA A 238 -4.36 -3.71 -2.64
N LYS A 239 -3.90 -3.00 -1.59
CA LYS A 239 -3.00 -3.60 -0.58
C LYS A 239 -3.74 -4.25 0.57
N THR A 240 -4.99 -3.88 0.83
CA THR A 240 -5.74 -4.32 2.01
C THR A 240 -5.71 -5.82 2.23
N ARG A 241 -5.92 -6.61 1.17
CA ARG A 241 -5.90 -8.07 1.28
C ARG A 241 -4.56 -8.62 1.74
N TYR A 242 -3.47 -8.03 1.27
CA TYR A 242 -2.12 -8.43 1.66
C TYR A 242 -1.78 -7.93 3.07
N MET A 243 -2.03 -6.65 3.37
CA MET A 243 -1.71 -6.04 4.67
C MET A 243 -2.49 -6.66 5.83
N SER A 244 -3.71 -7.13 5.58
CA SER A 244 -4.52 -7.83 6.58
C SER A 244 -4.19 -9.32 6.71
N GLY A 245 -3.14 -9.84 6.04
CA GLY A 245 -2.85 -11.27 6.04
C GLY A 245 -3.98 -12.13 5.46
N GLY A 246 -4.80 -11.56 4.57
CA GLY A 246 -5.97 -12.21 3.97
C GLY A 246 -7.26 -12.12 4.80
N GLN A 247 -7.25 -11.45 5.96
CA GLN A 247 -8.43 -11.33 6.83
C GLN A 247 -9.50 -10.38 6.28
N MET A 248 -9.10 -9.39 5.47
CA MET A 248 -10.01 -8.40 4.90
C MET A 248 -9.79 -8.26 3.40
N GLY A 249 -10.88 -8.27 2.62
CA GLY A 249 -10.86 -7.98 1.18
C GLY A 249 -11.29 -6.55 0.87
N CYS A 250 -11.28 -6.20 -0.42
CA CYS A 250 -11.86 -4.95 -0.91
C CYS A 250 -12.69 -5.25 -2.16
N PRO A 251 -13.94 -5.72 -2.04
CA PRO A 251 -14.82 -5.99 -3.18
C PRO A 251 -15.35 -4.68 -3.76
N ILE A 252 -14.57 -4.05 -4.64
CA ILE A 252 -14.87 -2.75 -5.24
C ILE A 252 -14.55 -2.76 -6.74
N VAL A 253 -15.36 -2.07 -7.53
CA VAL A 253 -15.08 -1.83 -8.95
C VAL A 253 -14.85 -0.34 -9.17
N PHE A 254 -13.68 0.03 -9.67
CA PHE A 254 -13.37 1.36 -10.15
C PHE A 254 -13.56 1.39 -11.67
N ARG A 255 -14.43 2.26 -12.17
CA ARG A 255 -14.74 2.32 -13.60
C ARG A 255 -14.81 3.74 -14.14
N GLY A 256 -14.61 3.85 -15.45
CA GLY A 256 -14.71 5.10 -16.19
C GLY A 256 -14.23 4.90 -17.61
N PRO A 257 -14.58 5.81 -18.54
CA PRO A 257 -14.03 5.79 -19.88
C PRO A 257 -12.52 6.05 -19.82
N ASN A 258 -11.74 5.25 -20.56
CA ASN A 258 -10.29 5.26 -20.55
C ASN A 258 -9.75 5.20 -21.99
N GLY A 259 -8.65 5.88 -22.27
CA GLY A 259 -8.10 6.01 -23.61
C GLY A 259 -8.71 7.15 -24.42
N ALA A 260 -8.31 7.25 -25.70
CA ALA A 260 -8.65 8.38 -26.55
C ALA A 260 -10.13 8.39 -26.96
N ALA A 261 -10.81 9.51 -26.72
CA ALA A 261 -12.13 9.80 -27.27
C ALA A 261 -12.07 10.96 -28.28
N ALA A 262 -13.14 11.14 -29.06
CA ALA A 262 -13.18 12.17 -30.09
C ALA A 262 -13.20 13.58 -29.47
N ARG A 263 -12.16 14.38 -29.78
CA ARG A 263 -12.09 15.84 -29.50
C ARG A 263 -12.07 16.25 -28.02
N VAL A 264 -11.58 15.39 -27.13
CA VAL A 264 -11.53 15.67 -25.67
C VAL A 264 -10.14 16.10 -25.15
N ALA A 265 -9.16 16.22 -26.04
CA ALA A 265 -7.81 16.73 -25.78
C ALA A 265 -7.04 15.98 -24.66
N ALA A 266 -6.00 16.61 -24.11
CA ALA A 266 -4.95 15.95 -23.35
C ALA A 266 -5.41 15.30 -22.03
N GLN A 267 -6.40 15.89 -21.34
CA GLN A 267 -6.83 15.46 -20.01
C GLN A 267 -7.88 14.34 -20.01
N HIS A 268 -8.37 13.94 -21.19
CA HIS A 268 -9.44 12.95 -21.35
C HIS A 268 -9.07 11.85 -22.34
N SER A 269 -7.78 11.64 -22.60
CA SER A 269 -7.31 10.74 -23.67
C SER A 269 -6.23 9.76 -23.23
N GLN A 270 -5.73 9.82 -22.00
CA GLN A 270 -4.71 8.89 -21.53
C GLN A 270 -5.35 7.51 -21.32
N CYS A 271 -4.54 6.48 -21.53
CA CYS A 271 -4.91 5.10 -21.22
C CYS A 271 -4.08 4.62 -20.03
N TYR A 272 -4.71 4.54 -18.86
CA TYR A 272 -4.04 4.14 -17.61
C TYR A 272 -4.03 2.63 -17.36
N ALA A 273 -4.55 1.82 -18.29
CA ALA A 273 -4.68 0.37 -18.10
C ALA A 273 -3.31 -0.28 -17.82
N SER A 274 -2.28 0.07 -18.59
CA SER A 274 -0.93 -0.44 -18.36
C SER A 274 -0.39 -0.02 -16.99
N TRP A 275 -0.59 1.24 -16.61
CA TRP A 275 -0.05 1.77 -15.35
C TRP A 275 -0.65 1.04 -14.13
N TYR A 276 -1.99 0.94 -14.07
CA TYR A 276 -2.65 0.20 -12.99
C TYR A 276 -2.39 -1.30 -13.04
N ALA A 277 -2.15 -1.90 -14.22
CA ALA A 277 -1.80 -3.32 -14.32
C ALA A 277 -0.45 -3.66 -13.67
N HIS A 278 0.44 -2.68 -13.48
CA HIS A 278 1.70 -2.84 -12.75
C HIS A 278 1.54 -2.69 -11.24
N VAL A 279 0.33 -2.45 -10.72
CA VAL A 279 0.07 -2.34 -9.29
C VAL A 279 -0.36 -3.70 -8.74
N PRO A 280 0.46 -4.36 -7.88
CA PRO A 280 0.06 -5.62 -7.28
C PRO A 280 -1.18 -5.46 -6.40
N GLY A 281 -2.12 -6.38 -6.52
CA GLY A 281 -3.38 -6.39 -5.78
C GLY A 281 -4.59 -5.86 -6.55
N LEU A 282 -4.38 -5.17 -7.68
CA LEU A 282 -5.44 -4.80 -8.61
C LEU A 282 -5.63 -5.86 -9.68
N LYS A 283 -6.88 -6.10 -10.06
CA LYS A 283 -7.21 -6.66 -11.37
C LYS A 283 -7.52 -5.51 -12.31
N VAL A 284 -7.06 -5.57 -13.55
CA VAL A 284 -7.30 -4.50 -14.52
C VAL A 284 -7.86 -5.10 -15.79
N VAL A 285 -8.98 -4.55 -16.26
CA VAL A 285 -9.72 -5.07 -17.41
C VAL A 285 -10.04 -3.94 -18.37
N ALA A 286 -9.77 -4.15 -19.66
CA ALA A 286 -10.11 -3.22 -20.74
C ALA A 286 -10.92 -3.98 -21.81
N PRO A 287 -12.26 -3.98 -21.72
CA PRO A 287 -13.11 -4.69 -22.68
C PRO A 287 -13.16 -3.98 -24.04
N TRP A 288 -13.41 -4.74 -25.10
CA TRP A 288 -13.68 -4.21 -26.43
C TRP A 288 -15.18 -4.21 -26.72
N SER A 289 -15.86 -5.35 -26.53
CA SER A 289 -17.23 -5.54 -27.08
C SER A 289 -18.33 -5.28 -26.08
N ALA A 290 -19.56 -5.09 -26.56
CA ALA A 290 -20.73 -5.03 -25.70
C ALA A 290 -20.92 -6.34 -24.90
N ALA A 291 -20.61 -7.49 -25.50
CA ALA A 291 -20.67 -8.79 -24.83
C ALA A 291 -19.61 -8.89 -23.72
N ASP A 292 -18.34 -8.59 -24.05
CA ASP A 292 -17.24 -8.60 -23.09
C ASP A 292 -17.50 -7.62 -21.96
N THR A 293 -17.93 -6.41 -22.30
CA THR A 293 -18.19 -5.36 -21.31
C THR A 293 -19.28 -5.79 -20.34
N LYS A 294 -20.37 -6.40 -20.84
CA LYS A 294 -21.43 -6.91 -19.97
C LYS A 294 -20.93 -8.04 -19.08
N GLY A 295 -20.28 -9.06 -19.67
CA GLY A 295 -19.80 -10.23 -18.93
C GLY A 295 -18.74 -9.86 -17.90
N LEU A 296 -17.71 -9.11 -18.32
CA LEU A 296 -16.59 -8.72 -17.47
C LEU A 296 -17.01 -7.77 -16.36
N LEU A 297 -17.93 -6.83 -16.59
CA LEU A 297 -18.42 -5.98 -15.50
C LEU A 297 -19.19 -6.79 -14.45
N LYS A 298 -20.04 -7.74 -14.87
CA LYS A 298 -20.74 -8.63 -13.93
C LYS A 298 -19.75 -9.48 -13.13
N SER A 299 -18.73 -10.02 -13.80
CA SER A 299 -17.67 -10.78 -13.14
C SER A 299 -16.86 -9.91 -12.17
N ALA A 300 -16.52 -8.68 -12.55
CA ALA A 300 -15.83 -7.71 -11.70
C ALA A 300 -16.64 -7.36 -10.44
N ILE A 301 -17.94 -7.06 -10.61
CA ILE A 301 -18.86 -6.76 -9.49
C ILE A 301 -18.95 -7.93 -8.52
N ARG A 302 -18.76 -9.18 -8.96
CA ARG A 302 -18.79 -10.39 -8.13
C ARG A 302 -17.42 -10.77 -7.53
N ASP A 303 -16.34 -10.17 -8.03
CA ASP A 303 -14.99 -10.50 -7.58
C ASP A 303 -14.75 -9.98 -6.15
N PRO A 304 -14.14 -10.77 -5.26
CA PRO A 304 -13.82 -10.29 -3.90
C PRO A 304 -12.61 -9.34 -3.86
N ASN A 305 -11.93 -9.12 -4.99
CA ASN A 305 -10.76 -8.24 -5.12
C ASN A 305 -11.14 -6.91 -5.81
N PRO A 306 -10.32 -5.86 -5.64
CA PRO A 306 -10.51 -4.61 -6.37
C PRO A 306 -10.24 -4.80 -7.87
N VAL A 307 -11.14 -4.24 -8.68
CA VAL A 307 -11.11 -4.30 -10.17
C VAL A 307 -11.21 -2.91 -10.77
#